data_AF-A0A2M7QYJ1-F1
#
_entry.id   AF-A0A2M7QYJ1-F1
#
_cell.length_a   1.000
_cell.length_b   1.000
_cell.length_c   1.000
_cell.angle_alpha   90.00
_cell.angle_beta   90.00
_cell.angle_gamma   90.00
#
_symmetry.space_group_name_H-M   'P 1'
#
loop_
_entity.id
_entity.type
_entity.pdbx_description
1 polymer ?
#
loop_
_entity_poly.entity_id
_entity_poly.type
_entity_poly.pdbx_seq_one_letter_code
_entity_poly.pdbx_strand_id
1 'polypeptide(L)'
;MTFAENIARIVRRHPVRMQRGLEILPGFVSWSLILFPIWGSFVVPNLVAYYVITFSVYWLYRSLTMAGLSIMSHFKIRAASRFDWLTDLKKNYPNSWNSINHCIIIPTYKEPMFTLERTLTALKDQTFPTKNLHIVISFEEREGKDAREKAAALEKKFGHVFGTLLTTYHPDIVGEIKGKSSNTAWGARQAKKYVIDQKNIPLKFTTITSEDADAVFHKSYFAALTQSFLSQEKPYNCIWQGAVVFYNNIWKVPPPVRVLASMFSVIQMNILMR
;
A
#
# COMPACT_ATOMS: atom_id res chain seq x y z
N MET A 1 -3.17 37.29 -32.71
CA MET A 1 -3.43 36.90 -31.31
C MET A 1 -3.94 35.48 -31.30
N THR A 2 -3.21 34.56 -30.71
CA THR A 2 -3.59 33.15 -30.65
C THR A 2 -4.79 32.96 -29.72
N PHE A 3 -5.54 31.87 -29.90
CA PHE A 3 -6.66 31.52 -29.01
C PHE A 3 -6.22 31.48 -27.53
N ALA A 4 -5.02 30.97 -27.27
CA ALA A 4 -4.41 30.93 -25.95
C ALA A 4 -4.12 32.32 -25.37
N GLU A 5 -3.61 33.27 -26.18
CA GLU A 5 -3.36 34.65 -25.75
C GLU A 5 -4.65 35.38 -25.38
N ASN A 6 -5.73 35.12 -26.13
CA ASN A 6 -7.04 35.71 -25.83
C ASN A 6 -7.62 35.20 -24.50
N ILE A 7 -7.49 33.90 -24.22
CA ILE A 7 -7.90 33.31 -22.94
C ILE A 7 -7.06 33.87 -21.80
N ALA A 8 -5.73 33.91 -21.95
CA ALA A 8 -4.83 34.43 -20.92
C ALA A 8 -5.14 35.90 -20.57
N ARG A 9 -5.48 36.72 -21.56
CA ARG A 9 -5.89 38.11 -21.35
C ARG A 9 -7.20 38.22 -20.57
N ILE A 10 -8.19 37.38 -20.87
CA ILE A 10 -9.48 37.37 -20.16
C ILE A 10 -9.30 36.90 -18.71
N VAL A 11 -8.49 35.86 -18.50
CA VAL A 11 -8.15 35.34 -17.16
C VAL A 11 -7.49 36.41 -16.30
N ARG A 12 -6.53 37.14 -16.86
CA ARG A 12 -5.83 38.25 -16.15
C ARG A 12 -6.74 39.46 -15.89
N ARG A 13 -7.70 39.73 -16.77
CA ARG A 13 -8.62 40.87 -16.64
C ARG A 13 -9.69 40.65 -15.58
N HIS A 14 -10.11 39.41 -15.36
CA HIS A 14 -11.17 39.06 -14.39
C HIS A 14 -10.79 37.85 -13.51
N PRO A 15 -9.73 37.95 -12.68
CA PRO A 15 -9.19 36.81 -11.95
C PRO A 15 -10.21 36.18 -11.00
N VAL A 16 -10.95 36.99 -10.23
CA VAL A 16 -11.94 36.49 -9.25
C VAL A 16 -13.13 35.80 -9.93
N ARG A 17 -13.64 36.35 -11.05
CA ARG A 17 -14.78 35.75 -11.76
C ARG A 17 -14.38 34.45 -12.46
N MET A 18 -13.18 34.42 -13.04
CA MET A 18 -12.67 33.22 -13.70
C MET A 18 -12.36 32.12 -12.70
N GLN A 19 -11.75 32.45 -11.56
CA GLN A 19 -11.55 31.49 -10.47
C GLN A 19 -12.88 30.90 -10.00
N ARG A 20 -13.88 31.72 -9.66
CA ARG A 20 -15.20 31.24 -9.23
C ARG A 20 -15.90 30.40 -10.32
N GLY A 21 -15.78 30.79 -11.58
CA GLY A 21 -16.33 30.02 -12.70
C GLY A 21 -15.70 28.63 -12.81
N LEU A 22 -14.37 28.53 -12.66
CA LEU A 22 -13.66 27.25 -12.66
C LEU A 22 -13.92 26.43 -11.39
N GLU A 23 -14.18 27.07 -10.25
CA GLU A 23 -14.60 26.38 -9.01
C GLU A 23 -16.01 25.77 -9.15
N ILE A 24 -16.93 26.47 -9.83
CA ILE A 24 -18.31 26.01 -10.03
C ILE A 24 -18.40 24.94 -11.13
N LEU A 25 -17.59 25.06 -12.18
CA LEU A 25 -17.70 24.25 -13.39
C LEU A 25 -17.74 22.73 -13.12
N PRO A 26 -16.85 22.13 -12.30
CA PRO A 26 -16.89 20.70 -12.03
C PRO A 26 -18.22 20.27 -11.40
N GLY A 27 -18.68 21.01 -10.37
CA GLY A 27 -19.93 20.72 -9.68
C GLY A 27 -21.13 20.87 -10.60
N PHE A 28 -21.20 21.96 -11.35
CA PHE A 28 -22.28 22.20 -12.31
C PHE A 28 -22.36 21.11 -13.37
N VAL A 29 -21.23 20.71 -13.96
CA VAL A 29 -21.17 19.63 -14.96
C VAL A 29 -21.60 18.30 -14.34
N SER A 30 -21.09 17.95 -13.15
CA SER A 30 -21.46 16.71 -12.47
C SER A 30 -22.97 16.64 -12.16
N TRP A 31 -23.53 17.68 -11.53
CA TRP A 31 -24.95 17.71 -11.21
C TRP A 31 -25.83 17.72 -12.45
N SER A 32 -25.41 18.44 -13.50
CA SER A 32 -26.13 18.44 -14.78
C SER A 32 -26.19 17.03 -15.39
N LEU A 33 -25.07 16.29 -15.40
CA LEU A 33 -25.02 14.92 -15.94
C LEU A 33 -25.78 13.90 -15.09
N ILE A 34 -25.75 14.03 -13.76
CA ILE A 34 -26.50 13.17 -12.84
C ILE A 34 -28.00 13.36 -13.00
N LEU A 35 -28.45 14.61 -13.13
CA LEU A 35 -29.87 14.94 -13.24
C LEU A 35 -30.39 14.89 -14.67
N PHE A 36 -29.50 14.81 -15.68
CA PHE A 36 -29.85 14.78 -17.10
C PHE A 36 -30.91 13.73 -17.46
N PRO A 37 -30.87 12.48 -16.94
CA PRO A 37 -31.91 11.50 -17.22
C PRO A 37 -33.30 11.91 -16.72
N ILE A 38 -33.38 12.74 -15.67
CA ILE A 38 -34.63 13.17 -15.07
C ILE A 38 -35.25 14.28 -15.93
N TRP A 39 -34.61 15.45 -15.99
CA TRP A 39 -35.19 16.60 -16.71
C TRP A 39 -35.08 16.44 -18.22
N GLY A 40 -34.01 15.83 -18.72
CA GLY A 40 -33.78 15.62 -20.14
C GLY A 40 -34.80 14.66 -20.76
N SER A 41 -35.42 13.77 -19.97
CA SER A 41 -36.46 12.85 -20.46
C SER A 41 -37.71 13.60 -20.96
N PHE A 42 -38.02 14.75 -20.35
CA PHE A 42 -39.16 15.59 -20.75
C PHE A 42 -38.86 16.48 -21.96
N VAL A 43 -37.58 16.80 -22.21
CA VAL A 43 -37.16 17.77 -23.25
C VAL A 43 -36.61 17.09 -24.49
N VAL A 44 -35.74 16.08 -24.31
CA VAL A 44 -35.02 15.37 -25.38
C VAL A 44 -34.92 13.86 -25.10
N PRO A 45 -36.05 13.13 -25.06
CA PRO A 45 -36.09 11.71 -24.65
C PRO A 45 -35.18 10.79 -25.48
N ASN A 46 -35.07 11.02 -26.79
CA ASN A 46 -34.20 10.21 -27.66
C ASN A 46 -32.71 10.35 -27.28
N LEU A 47 -32.25 11.57 -26.95
CA LEU A 47 -30.87 11.80 -26.55
C LEU A 47 -30.58 11.18 -25.18
N VAL A 48 -31.53 11.28 -24.25
CA VAL A 48 -31.42 10.61 -22.94
C VAL A 48 -31.34 9.10 -23.09
N ALA A 49 -32.11 8.50 -24.00
CA ALA A 49 -32.05 7.06 -24.26
C ALA A 49 -30.64 6.64 -24.72
N TYR A 50 -30.06 7.34 -25.71
CA TYR A 50 -28.68 7.08 -26.14
C TYR A 50 -27.68 7.26 -25.01
N TYR A 51 -27.80 8.34 -24.22
CA TYR A 51 -26.95 8.58 -23.05
C TYR A 51 -26.99 7.43 -22.04
N VAL A 52 -28.18 6.99 -21.64
CA VAL A 52 -28.38 5.89 -20.67
C VAL A 52 -27.86 4.57 -21.23
N ILE A 53 -28.09 4.28 -22.52
CA ILE A 53 -27.58 3.07 -23.18
C ILE A 53 -26.05 3.09 -23.21
N THR A 54 -25.43 4.18 -23.66
CA THR A 54 -23.96 4.31 -23.70
C THR A 54 -23.36 4.17 -22.31
N PHE A 55 -23.96 4.82 -21.31
CA PHE A 55 -23.55 4.68 -19.91
C PHE A 55 -23.64 3.22 -19.44
N SER A 56 -24.76 2.55 -19.72
CA SER A 56 -24.98 1.14 -19.34
C SER A 56 -23.99 0.20 -20.03
N VAL A 57 -23.72 0.39 -21.33
CA VAL A 57 -22.74 -0.41 -22.08
C VAL A 57 -21.32 -0.18 -21.54
N TYR A 58 -20.95 1.06 -21.25
CA TYR A 58 -19.65 1.39 -20.64
C TYR A 58 -19.49 0.68 -19.28
N TRP A 59 -20.49 0.76 -18.41
CA TRP A 59 -20.44 0.09 -17.10
C TRP A 59 -20.47 -1.42 -17.21
N LEU A 60 -21.20 -1.98 -18.17
CA LEU A 60 -21.18 -3.41 -18.46
C LEU A 60 -19.78 -3.86 -18.88
N TYR A 61 -19.15 -3.16 -19.83
CA TYR A 61 -17.78 -3.42 -20.25
C TYR A 61 -16.82 -3.37 -19.06
N ARG A 62 -16.88 -2.29 -18.26
CA ARG A 62 -16.05 -2.13 -17.05
C ARG A 62 -16.26 -3.27 -16.05
N SER A 63 -17.51 -3.69 -15.83
CA SER A 63 -17.86 -4.78 -14.91
C SER A 63 -17.34 -6.12 -15.41
N LEU A 64 -17.49 -6.43 -16.70
CA LEU A 64 -16.98 -7.67 -17.30
C LEU A 64 -15.46 -7.74 -17.27
N THR A 65 -14.77 -6.65 -17.63
CA THR A 65 -13.31 -6.57 -17.53
C THR A 65 -12.84 -6.72 -16.09
N MET A 66 -13.52 -6.07 -15.14
CA MET A 66 -13.20 -6.20 -13.72
C MET A 66 -13.36 -7.64 -13.23
N ALA A 67 -14.48 -8.29 -13.56
CA ALA A 67 -14.76 -9.67 -13.18
C ALA A 67 -13.71 -10.63 -13.75
N GLY A 68 -13.43 -10.56 -15.07
CA GLY A 68 -12.48 -11.44 -15.74
C GLY A 68 -11.07 -11.33 -15.15
N LEU A 69 -10.54 -10.11 -15.03
CA LEU A 69 -9.20 -9.88 -14.46
C LEU A 69 -9.12 -10.28 -12.98
N SER A 70 -10.18 -10.07 -12.20
CA SER A 70 -10.21 -10.49 -10.78
C SER A 70 -10.19 -12.01 -10.65
N ILE A 71 -10.90 -12.73 -11.52
CA ILE A 71 -10.87 -14.20 -11.56
C ILE A 71 -9.46 -14.70 -11.91
N MET A 72 -8.83 -14.13 -12.94
CA MET A 72 -7.44 -14.48 -13.31
C MET A 72 -6.46 -14.19 -12.17
N SER A 73 -6.58 -13.03 -11.53
CA SER A 73 -5.77 -12.63 -10.38
C SER A 73 -5.91 -13.61 -9.22
N HIS A 74 -7.15 -14.04 -8.92
CA HIS A 74 -7.41 -15.03 -7.87
C HIS A 74 -6.72 -16.36 -8.14
N PHE A 75 -6.75 -16.87 -9.37
CA PHE A 75 -6.02 -18.08 -9.73
C PHE A 75 -4.51 -17.89 -9.61
N LYS A 76 -3.96 -16.75 -10.05
CA LYS A 76 -2.54 -16.42 -9.94
C LYS A 76 -2.09 -16.32 -8.48
N ILE A 77 -2.86 -15.66 -7.62
CA ILE A 77 -2.61 -15.56 -6.17
C ILE A 77 -2.66 -16.95 -5.53
N ARG A 78 -3.65 -17.79 -5.89
CA ARG A 78 -3.73 -19.16 -5.37
C ARG A 78 -2.55 -20.02 -5.78
N ALA A 79 -2.13 -19.94 -7.05
CA ALA A 79 -0.95 -20.63 -7.54
C ALA A 79 0.30 -20.16 -6.80
N ALA A 80 0.50 -18.84 -6.69
CA ALA A 80 1.62 -18.24 -5.96
C ALA A 80 1.62 -18.61 -4.46
N SER A 81 0.46 -18.69 -3.81
CA SER A 81 0.37 -19.03 -2.38
C SER A 81 0.75 -20.49 -2.09
N ARG A 82 0.54 -21.38 -3.06
CA ARG A 82 0.89 -22.81 -2.96
C ARG A 82 2.30 -23.12 -3.47
N PHE A 83 2.91 -22.18 -4.18
CA PHE A 83 4.23 -22.37 -4.76
C PHE A 83 5.31 -22.35 -3.69
N ASP A 84 6.26 -23.29 -3.78
CA ASP A 84 7.42 -23.32 -2.90
C ASP A 84 8.52 -22.38 -3.41
N TRP A 85 8.34 -21.10 -3.07
CA TRP A 85 9.25 -20.02 -3.44
C TRP A 85 10.68 -20.25 -2.94
N LEU A 86 10.86 -20.83 -1.74
CA LEU A 86 12.20 -20.96 -1.16
C LEU A 86 13.02 -22.03 -1.89
N THR A 87 12.40 -23.16 -2.21
CA THR A 87 13.08 -24.24 -2.95
C THR A 87 13.46 -23.80 -4.35
N ASP A 88 12.55 -23.12 -5.07
CA ASP A 88 12.84 -22.59 -6.40
C ASP A 88 13.92 -21.49 -6.36
N LEU A 89 13.85 -20.59 -5.37
CA LEU A 89 14.85 -19.56 -5.15
C LEU A 89 16.26 -20.14 -4.92
N LYS A 90 16.38 -21.17 -4.06
CA LYS A 90 17.65 -21.86 -3.80
C LYS A 90 18.21 -22.52 -5.06
N LYS A 91 17.34 -23.09 -5.90
CA LYS A 91 17.72 -23.76 -7.14
C LYS A 91 18.24 -22.77 -8.18
N ASN A 92 17.53 -21.65 -8.38
CA ASN A 92 17.82 -20.69 -9.44
C ASN A 92 18.94 -19.71 -9.07
N TYR A 93 19.12 -19.42 -7.77
CA TYR A 93 20.07 -18.42 -7.29
C TYR A 93 20.95 -18.92 -6.12
N PRO A 94 21.60 -20.09 -6.23
CA PRO A 94 22.24 -20.79 -5.11
C PRO A 94 23.27 -19.95 -4.35
N ASN A 95 23.98 -19.05 -5.05
CA ASN A 95 25.07 -18.26 -4.47
C ASN A 95 24.64 -16.88 -3.94
N SER A 96 23.44 -16.41 -4.25
CA SER A 96 23.01 -15.04 -3.96
C SER A 96 21.72 -14.94 -3.16
N TRP A 97 20.87 -15.97 -3.16
CA TRP A 97 19.56 -15.88 -2.49
C TRP A 97 19.67 -15.52 -1.00
N ASN A 98 20.66 -16.08 -0.30
CA ASN A 98 20.86 -15.89 1.14
C ASN A 98 21.64 -14.61 1.50
N SER A 99 22.15 -13.87 0.52
CA SER A 99 22.81 -12.58 0.78
C SER A 99 21.83 -11.40 0.79
N ILE A 100 20.58 -11.62 0.33
CA ILE A 100 19.54 -10.61 0.33
C ILE A 100 18.98 -10.42 1.74
N ASN A 101 18.84 -9.15 2.13
CA ASN A 101 18.31 -8.71 3.41
C ASN A 101 17.03 -7.90 3.17
N HIS A 102 16.09 -7.99 4.10
CA HIS A 102 14.84 -7.24 4.07
C HIS A 102 14.76 -6.36 5.29
N CYS A 103 14.79 -5.05 5.07
CA CYS A 103 14.56 -4.07 6.10
C CYS A 103 13.08 -3.70 6.13
N ILE A 104 12.41 -3.98 7.24
CA ILE A 104 10.95 -3.88 7.37
C ILE A 104 10.66 -2.81 8.41
N ILE A 105 10.04 -1.71 7.97
CA ILE A 105 9.71 -0.56 8.81
C ILE A 105 8.23 -0.65 9.18
N ILE A 106 7.97 -0.77 10.49
CA ILE A 106 6.64 -0.89 11.07
C ILE A 106 6.36 0.38 11.89
N PRO A 107 5.82 1.46 11.31
CA PRO A 107 5.29 2.59 12.07
C PRO A 107 4.11 2.14 12.95
N THR A 108 4.12 2.57 14.20
CA THR A 108 3.04 2.29 15.15
C THR A 108 2.72 3.51 16.00
N TYR A 109 1.44 3.71 16.30
CA TYR A 109 0.95 4.71 17.23
C TYR A 109 -0.32 4.22 17.90
N LYS A 110 -0.26 4.00 19.22
CA LYS A 110 -1.39 3.49 20.04
C LYS A 110 -1.97 2.14 19.60
N GLU A 111 -1.23 1.38 18.79
CA GLU A 111 -1.65 0.03 18.43
C GLU A 111 -1.56 -0.89 19.65
N PRO A 112 -2.50 -1.83 19.81
CA PRO A 112 -2.49 -2.72 20.95
C PRO A 112 -1.38 -3.77 20.80
N MET A 113 -0.84 -4.22 21.93
CA MET A 113 0.27 -5.18 21.97
C MET A 113 0.01 -6.43 21.12
N PHE A 114 -1.19 -7.00 21.20
CA PHE A 114 -1.53 -8.23 20.46
C PHE A 114 -1.44 -8.05 18.93
N THR A 115 -1.65 -6.84 18.41
CA THR A 115 -1.53 -6.54 16.97
C THR A 115 -0.07 -6.64 16.56
N LEU A 116 0.82 -5.97 17.28
CA LEU A 116 2.27 -6.02 17.05
C LEU A 116 2.81 -7.45 17.20
N GLU A 117 2.38 -8.17 18.25
CA GLU A 117 2.80 -9.56 18.45
C GLU A 117 2.33 -10.48 17.31
N ARG A 118 1.11 -10.28 16.79
CA ARG A 118 0.59 -11.05 15.66
C ARG A 118 1.43 -10.82 14.41
N THR A 119 1.77 -9.56 14.12
CA THR A 119 2.59 -9.20 12.97
C THR A 119 4.01 -9.74 13.10
N LEU A 120 4.68 -9.56 14.23
CA LEU A 120 6.01 -10.14 14.46
C LEU A 120 6.00 -11.68 14.43
N THR A 121 4.93 -12.32 14.91
CA THR A 121 4.79 -13.78 14.80
C THR A 121 4.69 -14.22 13.35
N ALA A 122 3.94 -13.52 12.50
CA ALA A 122 3.86 -13.81 11.07
C ALA A 122 5.19 -13.60 10.34
N LEU A 123 5.99 -12.61 10.77
CA LEU A 123 7.34 -12.39 10.27
C LEU A 123 8.33 -13.47 10.73
N LYS A 124 8.18 -13.97 11.97
CA LYS A 124 8.96 -15.12 12.47
C LYS A 124 8.65 -16.38 11.67
N ASP A 125 7.39 -16.59 11.31
CA ASP A 125 6.90 -17.79 10.61
C ASP A 125 7.13 -17.75 9.08
N GLN A 126 7.96 -16.82 8.60
CA GLN A 126 8.36 -16.77 7.19
C GLN A 126 9.21 -17.98 6.81
N THR A 127 9.10 -18.44 5.57
CA THR A 127 9.95 -19.49 5.01
C THR A 127 11.36 -18.97 4.73
N PHE A 128 11.51 -17.66 4.47
CA PHE A 128 12.80 -17.02 4.28
C PHE A 128 13.57 -16.91 5.61
N PRO A 129 14.91 -17.02 5.62
CA PRO A 129 15.69 -16.98 6.86
C PRO A 129 15.42 -15.71 7.68
N THR A 130 14.96 -15.86 8.92
CA THR A 130 14.64 -14.75 9.82
C THR A 130 15.87 -13.88 10.15
N LYS A 131 17.08 -14.44 10.01
CA LYS A 131 18.34 -13.71 10.19
C LYS A 131 18.63 -12.68 9.09
N ASN A 132 17.93 -12.79 7.96
CA ASN A 132 17.97 -11.81 6.88
C ASN A 132 16.83 -10.78 6.97
N LEU A 133 15.98 -10.90 7.98
CA LEU A 133 14.91 -9.93 8.26
C LEU A 133 15.40 -8.95 9.35
N HIS A 134 15.32 -7.66 9.05
CA HIS A 134 15.72 -6.57 9.94
C HIS A 134 14.50 -5.70 10.21
N ILE A 135 13.90 -5.89 11.38
CA ILE A 135 12.63 -5.26 11.76
C ILE A 135 12.92 -3.96 12.50
N VAL A 136 12.27 -2.89 12.08
CA VAL A 136 12.33 -1.57 12.71
C VAL A 136 10.93 -1.17 13.13
N ILE A 137 10.65 -1.27 14.42
CA ILE A 137 9.38 -0.82 15.00
C ILE A 137 9.54 0.65 15.37
N SER A 138 8.83 1.51 14.65
CA SER A 138 8.92 2.97 14.79
C SER A 138 7.73 3.49 15.58
N PHE A 139 7.94 3.71 16.88
CA PHE A 139 6.95 4.33 17.77
C PHE A 139 7.00 5.86 17.63
N GLU A 140 5.93 6.54 18.01
CA GLU A 140 5.99 7.99 18.22
C GLU A 140 6.33 8.31 19.68
N GLU A 141 7.21 9.28 19.91
CA GLU A 141 7.62 9.68 21.27
C GLU A 141 6.44 10.16 22.13
N ARG A 142 5.42 10.75 21.48
CA ARG A 142 4.18 11.22 22.11
C ARG A 142 3.29 10.12 22.68
N GLU A 143 3.50 8.85 22.31
CA GLU A 143 2.84 7.71 22.97
C GLU A 143 3.38 7.48 24.39
N GLY A 144 4.59 7.98 24.70
CA GLY A 144 5.14 8.06 26.04
C GLY A 144 5.47 6.68 26.64
N LYS A 145 4.99 6.43 27.86
CA LYS A 145 5.35 5.25 28.66
C LYS A 145 4.87 3.94 28.03
N ASP A 146 3.66 3.94 27.45
CA ASP A 146 3.05 2.76 26.82
C ASP A 146 3.91 2.22 25.66
N ALA A 147 4.44 3.10 24.81
CA ALA A 147 5.36 2.70 23.74
C ALA A 147 6.64 2.04 24.27
N ARG A 148 7.23 2.56 25.36
CA ARG A 148 8.46 2.02 25.94
C ARG A 148 8.23 0.66 26.59
N GLU A 149 7.10 0.48 27.26
CA GLU A 149 6.70 -0.81 27.84
C GLU A 149 6.44 -1.84 26.74
N LYS A 150 5.75 -1.45 25.67
CA LYS A 150 5.55 -2.31 24.49
C LYS A 150 6.88 -2.69 23.86
N ALA A 151 7.75 -1.72 23.60
CA ALA A 151 9.07 -1.94 23.02
C ALA A 151 9.90 -2.93 23.86
N ALA A 152 9.95 -2.76 25.19
CA ALA A 152 10.68 -3.66 26.08
C ALA A 152 10.13 -5.09 26.07
N ALA A 153 8.81 -5.24 26.06
CA ALA A 153 8.17 -6.56 26.01
C ALA A 153 8.38 -7.25 24.64
N LEU A 154 8.30 -6.50 23.53
CA LEU A 154 8.58 -7.03 22.19
C LEU A 154 10.05 -7.42 22.03
N GLU A 155 10.98 -6.60 22.53
CA GLU A 155 12.41 -6.90 22.52
C GLU A 155 12.71 -8.17 23.31
N LYS A 156 12.13 -8.31 24.51
CA LYS A 156 12.27 -9.53 25.34
C LYS A 156 11.77 -10.78 24.62
N LYS A 157 10.69 -10.66 23.83
CA LYS A 157 10.02 -11.79 23.17
C LYS A 157 10.67 -12.16 21.82
N PHE A 158 11.14 -11.18 21.06
CA PHE A 158 11.56 -11.36 19.66
C PHE A 158 12.99 -10.90 19.34
N GLY A 159 13.71 -10.28 20.28
CA GLY A 159 15.04 -9.68 20.04
C GLY A 159 16.08 -10.63 19.45
N HIS A 160 16.00 -11.93 19.77
CA HIS A 160 16.91 -12.96 19.26
C HIS A 160 16.39 -13.71 18.02
N VAL A 161 15.16 -13.43 17.56
CA VAL A 161 14.54 -14.13 16.44
C VAL A 161 15.12 -13.62 15.12
N PHE A 162 15.05 -12.32 14.91
CA PHE A 162 15.41 -11.67 13.66
C PHE A 162 16.91 -11.40 13.55
N GLY A 163 17.38 -10.98 12.37
CA GLY A 163 18.74 -10.47 12.21
C GLY A 163 18.93 -9.16 12.97
N THR A 164 17.88 -8.35 13.03
CA THR A 164 17.80 -7.16 13.87
C THR A 164 16.36 -6.92 14.27
N LEU A 165 16.14 -6.61 15.54
CA LEU A 165 14.93 -5.96 16.02
C LEU A 165 15.38 -4.60 16.58
N LEU A 166 14.88 -3.53 15.99
CA LEU A 166 15.21 -2.17 16.40
C LEU A 166 13.92 -1.45 16.76
N THR A 167 13.87 -0.89 17.96
CA THR A 167 12.80 0.01 18.36
C THR A 167 13.29 1.45 18.26
N THR A 168 12.48 2.32 17.67
CA THR A 168 12.80 3.74 17.49
C THR A 168 11.64 4.59 17.95
N TYR A 169 11.93 5.83 18.32
CA TYR A 169 10.96 6.79 18.80
C TYR A 169 11.08 8.05 17.95
N HIS A 170 10.03 8.36 17.21
CA HIS A 170 9.95 9.54 16.37
C HIS A 170 9.59 10.77 17.22
N PRO A 171 10.51 11.76 17.35
CA PRO A 171 10.22 12.98 18.11
C PRO A 171 9.23 13.88 17.37
N ASP A 172 8.65 14.83 18.09
CA ASP A 172 7.83 15.88 17.46
C ASP A 172 8.75 16.97 16.88
N ILE A 173 9.01 16.89 15.57
CA ILE A 173 9.86 17.84 14.84
C ILE A 173 9.04 19.07 14.42
N VAL A 174 9.56 20.27 14.72
CA VAL A 174 8.90 21.54 14.37
C VAL A 174 8.79 21.69 12.85
N GLY A 175 7.58 21.97 12.35
CA GLY A 175 7.31 22.14 10.92
C GLY A 175 7.08 20.83 10.16
N GLU A 176 7.22 19.67 10.81
CA GLU A 176 6.91 18.38 10.21
C GLU A 176 5.44 17.99 10.41
N ILE A 177 4.82 17.41 9.38
CA ILE A 177 3.45 16.90 9.49
C ILE A 177 3.46 15.66 10.38
N LYS A 178 2.65 15.68 11.43
CA LYS A 178 2.48 14.51 12.30
C LYS A 178 1.73 13.40 11.56
N GLY A 179 2.27 12.18 11.60
CA GLY A 179 1.58 11.01 11.06
C GLY A 179 2.50 9.89 10.63
N LYS A 180 1.87 8.86 10.04
CA LYS A 180 2.52 7.63 9.61
C LYS A 180 3.71 7.87 8.68
N SER A 181 3.58 8.76 7.70
CA SER A 181 4.63 9.04 6.72
C SER A 181 5.93 9.54 7.38
N SER A 182 5.82 10.51 8.28
CA SER A 182 6.95 11.10 8.99
C SER A 182 7.61 10.10 9.93
N ASN A 183 6.79 9.32 10.64
CA ASN A 183 7.26 8.24 11.50
C ASN A 183 7.99 7.14 10.70
N THR A 184 7.43 6.69 9.57
CA THR A 184 8.11 5.72 8.68
C THR A 184 9.43 6.28 8.15
N ALA A 185 9.46 7.55 7.73
CA ALA A 185 10.68 8.19 7.24
C ALA A 185 11.76 8.26 8.34
N TRP A 186 11.37 8.54 9.59
CA TRP A 186 12.26 8.47 10.73
C TRP A 186 12.79 7.05 10.95
N GLY A 187 11.90 6.06 11.01
CA GLY A 187 12.28 4.65 11.13
C GLY A 187 13.25 4.21 10.03
N ALA A 188 13.03 4.61 8.77
CA ALA A 188 13.93 4.32 7.67
C ALA A 188 15.33 4.97 7.82
N ARG A 189 15.40 6.22 8.30
CA ARG A 189 16.68 6.88 8.60
C ARG A 189 17.45 6.15 9.70
N GLN A 190 16.75 5.71 10.75
CA GLN A 190 17.35 4.91 11.81
C GLN A 190 17.78 3.53 11.28
N ALA A 191 16.98 2.91 10.43
CA ALA A 191 17.34 1.64 9.78
C ALA A 191 18.64 1.76 8.99
N LYS A 192 18.79 2.82 8.18
CA LYS A 192 20.03 3.10 7.46
C LYS A 192 21.21 3.22 8.42
N LYS A 193 21.06 4.00 9.49
CA LYS A 193 22.13 4.20 10.49
C LYS A 193 22.54 2.91 11.20
N TYR A 194 21.58 2.13 11.68
CA TYR A 194 21.85 0.97 12.54
C TYR A 194 22.07 -0.32 11.74
N VAL A 195 21.20 -0.61 10.77
CA VAL A 195 21.24 -1.86 9.99
C VAL A 195 22.32 -1.79 8.92
N ILE A 196 22.36 -0.69 8.15
CA ILE A 196 23.32 -0.57 7.03
C ILE A 196 24.69 -0.13 7.54
N ASP A 197 24.79 1.04 8.20
CA ASP A 197 26.09 1.61 8.54
C ASP A 197 26.78 0.87 9.70
N GLN A 198 26.09 0.64 10.82
CA GLN A 198 26.72 0.05 12.02
C GLN A 198 26.90 -1.47 11.95
N LYS A 199 25.89 -2.20 11.46
CA LYS A 199 25.99 -3.66 11.26
C LYS A 199 26.66 -4.05 9.95
N ASN A 200 27.06 -3.07 9.13
CA ASN A 200 27.74 -3.26 7.85
C ASN A 200 26.98 -4.19 6.89
N ILE A 201 25.64 -4.11 6.89
CA ILE A 201 24.81 -4.88 5.96
C ILE A 201 24.83 -4.16 4.60
N PRO A 202 25.21 -4.84 3.50
CA PRO A 202 25.33 -4.18 2.21
C PRO A 202 24.00 -3.62 1.71
N LEU A 203 23.94 -2.29 1.51
CA LEU A 203 22.78 -1.61 0.95
C LEU A 203 22.37 -2.20 -0.42
N LYS A 204 23.36 -2.60 -1.22
CA LYS A 204 23.16 -3.24 -2.53
C LYS A 204 22.31 -4.51 -2.43
N PHE A 205 22.40 -5.26 -1.34
CA PHE A 205 21.65 -6.51 -1.15
C PHE A 205 20.51 -6.33 -0.15
N THR A 206 19.98 -5.13 -0.01
CA THR A 206 18.92 -4.84 0.96
C THR A 206 17.71 -4.22 0.28
N THR A 207 16.53 -4.77 0.58
CA THR A 207 15.24 -4.15 0.22
C THR A 207 14.67 -3.41 1.43
N ILE A 208 13.77 -2.47 1.17
CA ILE A 208 13.01 -1.78 2.21
C ILE A 208 11.51 -2.02 2.02
N THR A 209 10.81 -2.34 3.10
CA THR A 209 9.36 -2.58 3.14
C THR A 209 8.73 -1.63 4.15
N SER A 210 7.72 -0.87 3.72
CA SER A 210 6.85 -0.13 4.63
C SER A 210 5.65 -1.02 4.97
N GLU A 211 5.57 -1.49 6.20
CA GLU A 211 4.56 -2.42 6.69
C GLU A 211 3.65 -1.74 7.72
N ASP A 212 2.34 -1.94 7.63
CA ASP A 212 1.40 -1.47 8.64
C ASP A 212 1.45 -2.37 9.87
N ALA A 213 1.26 -1.81 11.07
CA ALA A 213 1.36 -2.55 12.32
C ALA A 213 0.43 -3.78 12.41
N ASP A 214 -0.66 -3.81 11.63
CA ASP A 214 -1.63 -4.90 11.57
C ASP A 214 -1.57 -5.74 10.29
N ALA A 215 -0.62 -5.45 9.40
CA ALA A 215 -0.35 -6.23 8.22
C ALA A 215 0.24 -7.60 8.61
N VAL A 216 -0.18 -8.63 7.88
CA VAL A 216 0.25 -10.01 8.09
C VAL A 216 0.64 -10.57 6.73
N PHE A 217 1.95 -10.67 6.48
CA PHE A 217 2.46 -11.20 5.23
C PHE A 217 2.24 -12.71 5.11
N HIS A 218 2.03 -13.17 3.87
CA HIS A 218 2.03 -14.60 3.57
C HIS A 218 3.38 -15.22 3.94
N LYS A 219 3.42 -16.50 4.36
CA LYS A 219 4.63 -17.17 4.85
C LYS A 219 5.80 -17.17 3.85
N SER A 220 5.49 -17.11 2.56
CA SER A 220 6.50 -17.11 1.48
C SER A 220 6.77 -15.72 0.89
N TYR A 221 6.29 -14.65 1.51
CA TYR A 221 6.35 -13.30 0.93
C TYR A 221 7.78 -12.85 0.65
N PHE A 222 8.69 -12.96 1.62
CA PHE A 222 10.07 -12.50 1.44
C PHE A 222 10.91 -13.41 0.52
N ALA A 223 10.56 -14.70 0.44
CA ALA A 223 11.13 -15.60 -0.56
C ALA A 223 10.72 -15.19 -1.98
N ALA A 224 9.43 -14.90 -2.18
CA ALA A 224 8.90 -14.41 -3.46
C ALA A 224 9.46 -13.04 -3.84
N LEU A 225 9.58 -12.13 -2.87
CA LEU A 225 10.18 -10.81 -3.07
C LEU A 225 11.66 -10.93 -3.46
N THR A 226 12.42 -11.79 -2.79
CA THR A 226 13.82 -12.06 -3.15
C THR A 226 13.95 -12.61 -4.56
N GLN A 227 13.09 -13.56 -4.94
CA GLN A 227 13.08 -14.08 -6.31
C GLN A 227 12.77 -12.99 -7.33
N SER A 228 11.80 -12.11 -7.04
CA SER A 228 11.49 -10.99 -7.92
C SER A 228 12.62 -9.97 -7.97
N PHE A 229 13.29 -9.68 -6.86
CA PHE A 229 14.44 -8.79 -6.82
C PHE A 229 15.60 -9.31 -7.66
N LEU A 230 15.91 -10.62 -7.58
CA LEU A 230 17.01 -11.24 -8.30
C LEU A 230 16.73 -11.50 -9.78
N SER A 231 15.46 -11.54 -10.18
CA SER A 231 15.07 -11.76 -11.58
C SER A 231 15.00 -10.49 -12.43
N GLN A 232 15.00 -9.32 -11.81
CA GLN A 232 14.97 -8.04 -12.53
C GLN A 232 16.37 -7.58 -12.90
N GLU A 233 16.51 -7.00 -14.10
CA GLU A 233 17.79 -6.41 -14.55
C GLU A 233 18.15 -5.15 -13.74
N LYS A 234 17.14 -4.35 -13.38
CA LYS A 234 17.29 -3.06 -12.67
C LYS A 234 16.40 -3.04 -11.41
N PRO A 235 16.68 -3.88 -10.40
CA PRO A 235 15.77 -4.07 -9.27
C PRO A 235 15.60 -2.81 -8.42
N TYR A 236 16.59 -1.90 -8.38
CA TYR A 236 16.49 -0.65 -7.62
C TYR A 236 15.54 0.39 -8.23
N ASN A 237 15.06 0.14 -9.47
CA ASN A 237 14.04 0.97 -10.12
C ASN A 237 12.64 0.35 -10.01
N CYS A 238 12.49 -0.72 -9.22
CA CYS A 238 11.24 -1.45 -9.06
C CYS A 238 10.61 -1.16 -7.69
N ILE A 239 9.28 -1.10 -7.67
CA ILE A 239 8.46 -1.09 -6.46
C ILE A 239 7.57 -2.32 -6.52
N TRP A 240 7.66 -3.17 -5.50
CA TRP A 240 6.83 -4.36 -5.37
C TRP A 240 5.65 -4.08 -4.45
N GLN A 241 4.45 -4.20 -5.00
CA GLN A 241 3.21 -4.11 -4.24
C GLN A 241 2.58 -5.50 -4.13
N GLY A 242 2.41 -5.98 -2.89
CA GLY A 242 1.64 -7.20 -2.63
C GLY A 242 0.14 -6.98 -2.79
N ALA A 243 -0.62 -8.06 -2.95
CA ALA A 243 -2.07 -8.02 -2.90
C ALA A 243 -2.54 -7.63 -1.49
N VAL A 244 -3.27 -6.52 -1.37
CA VAL A 244 -3.87 -6.11 -0.10
C VAL A 244 -5.23 -6.77 0.06
N VAL A 245 -5.38 -7.59 1.10
CA VAL A 245 -6.64 -8.26 1.45
C VAL A 245 -7.08 -7.85 2.84
N PHE A 246 -8.34 -7.43 2.97
CA PHE A 246 -8.88 -6.87 4.22
C PHE A 246 -9.52 -7.94 5.12
N TYR A 247 -8.90 -9.12 5.20
CA TYR A 247 -9.49 -10.29 5.87
C TYR A 247 -9.10 -10.46 7.35
N ASN A 248 -8.03 -9.80 7.81
CA ASN A 248 -7.50 -9.97 9.18
C ASN A 248 -8.54 -9.71 10.28
N ASN A 249 -9.47 -8.76 10.05
CA ASN A 249 -10.50 -8.35 11.01
C ASN A 249 -11.93 -8.46 10.46
N ILE A 250 -12.15 -9.19 9.35
CA ILE A 250 -13.44 -9.18 8.64
C ILE A 250 -14.61 -9.65 9.53
N TRP A 251 -14.36 -10.57 10.46
CA TRP A 251 -15.39 -11.06 11.39
C TRP A 251 -15.66 -10.12 12.56
N LYS A 252 -14.78 -9.16 12.83
CA LYS A 252 -14.88 -8.20 13.94
C LYS A 252 -15.59 -6.90 13.54
N VAL A 253 -15.74 -6.63 12.24
CA VAL A 253 -16.37 -5.40 11.75
C VAL A 253 -17.87 -5.60 11.44
N PRO A 254 -18.69 -4.54 11.47
CA PRO A 254 -20.12 -4.60 11.12
C PRO A 254 -20.37 -5.09 9.68
N PRO A 255 -21.53 -5.70 9.39
CA PRO A 255 -21.83 -6.26 8.06
C PRO A 255 -21.62 -5.30 6.87
N PRO A 256 -22.01 -4.00 6.92
CA PRO A 256 -21.76 -3.08 5.81
C PRO A 256 -20.27 -2.91 5.49
N VAL A 257 -19.42 -2.87 6.53
CA VAL A 257 -17.97 -2.76 6.37
C VAL A 257 -17.39 -4.02 5.73
N ARG A 258 -17.95 -5.20 6.03
CA ARG A 258 -17.52 -6.47 5.39
C ARG A 258 -17.78 -6.45 3.89
N VAL A 259 -18.97 -6.03 3.48
CA VAL A 259 -19.32 -5.92 2.05
C VAL A 259 -18.34 -5.00 1.32
N LEU A 260 -18.09 -3.82 1.89
CA LEU A 260 -17.12 -2.87 1.32
C LEU A 260 -15.70 -3.46 1.28
N ALA A 261 -15.23 -4.10 2.35
CA ALA A 261 -13.91 -4.74 2.40
C ALA A 261 -13.76 -5.87 1.37
N SER A 262 -14.81 -6.66 1.16
CA SER A 262 -14.85 -7.68 0.10
C SER A 262 -14.80 -7.06 -1.29
N MET A 263 -15.57 -6.00 -1.54
CA MET A 263 -15.51 -5.27 -2.82
C MET A 263 -14.13 -4.67 -3.08
N PHE A 264 -13.52 -4.01 -2.08
CA PHE A 264 -12.16 -3.47 -2.18
C PHE A 264 -11.13 -4.56 -2.49
N SER A 265 -11.25 -5.74 -1.87
CA SER A 265 -10.35 -6.87 -2.15
C SER A 265 -10.46 -7.32 -3.62
N VAL A 266 -11.67 -7.37 -4.20
CA VAL A 266 -11.86 -7.67 -5.63
C VAL A 266 -11.28 -6.59 -6.52
N ILE A 267 -11.46 -5.31 -6.17
CA ILE A 267 -10.87 -4.18 -6.92
C ILE A 267 -9.33 -4.26 -6.88
N GLN A 268 -8.74 -4.57 -5.73
CA GLN A 268 -7.29 -4.74 -5.61
C GLN A 268 -6.78 -5.90 -6.48
N MET A 269 -7.49 -7.02 -6.49
CA MET A 269 -7.17 -8.15 -7.38
C MET A 269 -7.18 -7.74 -8.86
N ASN A 270 -8.13 -6.91 -9.30
CA ASN A 270 -8.16 -6.37 -10.66
C ASN A 270 -6.91 -5.56 -11.00
N ILE A 271 -6.47 -4.70 -10.08
CA ILE A 271 -5.33 -3.80 -10.29
C ILE A 271 -4.02 -4.58 -10.49
N LEU A 272 -3.84 -5.70 -9.80
CA LEU A 272 -2.63 -6.54 -9.89
C LEU A 272 -2.42 -7.22 -11.25
N MET A 273 -3.44 -7.25 -12.10
CA MET A 273 -3.42 -7.90 -13.42
C MET A 273 -3.47 -6.89 -14.59
N ARG A 274 -3.53 -5.59 -14.30
CA ARG A 274 -3.41 -4.53 -15.31
C ARG A 274 -1.96 -4.22 -15.58
#